data_AF-A0A949X7X3-F1
#
_entry.id   AF-A0A949X7X3-F1
#
_cell.length_a   1.000
_cell.length_b   1.000
_cell.length_c   1.000
_cell.angle_alpha   90.00
_cell.angle_beta   90.00
_cell.angle_gamma   90.00
#
_symmetry.space_group_name_H-M   'P 1'
#
loop_
_entity.id
_entity.type
_entity.pdbx_description
1 polymer ?
#
loop_
_entity_poly.entity_id
_entity_poly.type
_entity_poly.pdbx_seq_one_letter_code
_entity_poly.pdbx_strand_id
1 'polypeptide(L)' 'MPTPPADKPQDQESPAVEHVSGAHELLQSLRKRIGEHPELAEAILKLETALNILTVNTGGML' A
#
# COMPACT_ATOMS: atom_id res chain seq x y z
N MET A 1 -36.47 -17.89 17.26
CA MET A 1 -36.05 -17.48 15.90
C MET A 1 -34.74 -16.73 16.03
N PRO A 2 -33.58 -17.26 15.61
CA PRO A 2 -32.37 -16.46 15.55
C PRO A 2 -32.20 -15.85 14.14
N THR A 3 -32.00 -14.53 14.10
CA THR A 3 -31.28 -13.77 13.06
C THR A 3 -29.95 -13.28 13.70
N PRO A 4 -28.91 -12.76 12.99
CA PRO A 4 -28.88 -12.16 11.65
C PRO A 4 -27.59 -12.54 10.85
N PRO A 5 -27.08 -11.69 9.93
CA PRO A 5 -27.16 -11.84 8.48
C PRO A 5 -25.86 -12.39 7.86
N ALA A 6 -26.00 -12.88 6.62
CA ALA A 6 -24.88 -13.26 5.77
C ALA A 6 -23.89 -12.10 5.60
N ASP A 7 -22.66 -12.35 6.02
CA ASP A 7 -21.45 -11.56 5.76
C ASP A 7 -21.33 -11.37 4.25
N LYS A 8 -21.68 -10.19 3.75
CA LYS A 8 -21.31 -9.77 2.40
C LYS A 8 -19.82 -9.43 2.45
N PRO A 9 -18.98 -9.97 1.56
CA PRO A 9 -17.64 -9.45 1.37
C PRO A 9 -17.83 -8.02 0.86
N GLN A 10 -17.69 -7.07 1.78
CA GLN A 10 -17.63 -5.68 1.45
C GLN A 10 -16.26 -5.52 0.77
N ASP A 11 -16.27 -5.24 -0.53
CA ASP A 11 -15.13 -4.70 -1.28
C ASP A 11 -14.66 -3.44 -0.56
N GLN A 12 -13.89 -3.64 0.52
CA GLN A 12 -13.11 -2.62 1.16
C GLN A 12 -11.80 -2.66 0.40
N GLU A 13 -11.67 -1.80 -0.62
CA GLU A 13 -10.37 -1.36 -1.10
C GLU A 13 -9.49 -1.16 0.14
N SER A 14 -8.45 -2.00 0.28
CA SER A 14 -7.87 -2.20 1.59
C SER A 14 -7.28 -0.87 2.05
N PRO A 15 -7.49 -0.44 3.31
CA PRO A 15 -6.88 0.79 3.83
C PRO A 15 -5.35 0.80 3.66
N ALA A 16 -4.75 -0.39 3.52
CA ALA A 16 -3.36 -0.57 3.13
C ALA A 16 -2.98 0.09 1.78
N VAL A 17 -3.84 0.07 0.76
CA VAL A 17 -3.56 0.67 -0.55
C VAL A 17 -3.56 2.18 -0.50
N GLU A 18 -4.54 2.80 0.17
CA GLU A 18 -4.56 4.25 0.36
C GLU A 18 -3.35 4.72 1.16
N HIS A 19 -3.02 4.03 2.25
CA HIS A 19 -1.85 4.36 3.06
C HIS A 19 -0.53 4.22 2.29
N VAL A 20 -0.42 3.23 1.41
CA VAL A 20 0.80 3.01 0.64
C VAL A 20 0.91 3.96 -0.55
N SER A 21 -0.19 4.24 -1.23
CA SER A 21 -0.24 5.26 -2.28
C SER A 21 0.15 6.63 -1.70
N GLY A 22 -0.37 6.99 -0.53
CA GLY A 22 0.01 8.20 0.19
C GLY A 22 1.49 8.22 0.62
N ALA A 23 2.03 7.10 1.08
CA ALA A 23 3.45 6.99 1.43
C ALA A 23 4.36 7.14 0.20
N HIS A 24 3.98 6.55 -0.94
CA HIS A 24 4.71 6.67 -2.20
C HIS A 24 4.71 8.13 -2.71
N GLU A 25 3.57 8.82 -2.69
CA GLU A 25 3.49 10.24 -3.06
C GLU A 25 4.35 11.13 -2.15
N LEU A 26 4.35 10.87 -0.84
CA LEU A 26 5.20 11.58 0.12
C LEU A 26 6.68 11.41 -0.19
N LEU A 27 7.12 10.16 -0.44
CA LEU A 27 8.51 9.86 -0.76
C LEU A 27 8.93 10.47 -2.11
N GLN A 28 8.04 10.46 -3.10
CA GLN A 28 8.30 11.07 -4.40
C GLN A 28 8.38 12.61 -4.32
N SER A 29 7.54 13.23 -3.48
CA SER A 29 7.60 14.65 -3.16
C SER A 29 8.89 15.02 -2.42
N LEU A 30 9.32 14.18 -1.47
CA LEU A 30 10.61 14.32 -0.77
C LEU A 30 11.78 14.22 -1.75
N ARG A 31 11.76 13.27 -2.71
CA ARG A 31 12.80 13.15 -3.75
C ARG A 31 12.91 14.43 -4.58
N LYS A 32 11.78 15.04 -4.96
CA LYS A 32 11.77 16.31 -5.72
C LYS A 32 12.33 17.48 -4.91
N ARG A 33 12.11 17.51 -3.60
CA ARG A 33 12.51 18.62 -2.72
C ARG A 33 13.96 18.55 -2.25
N ILE A 34 14.47 17.35 -2.01
CA ILE A 34 15.78 17.13 -1.36
C ILE A 34 16.88 16.84 -2.42
N GLY A 35 16.50 16.49 -3.66
CA GLY A 35 17.42 16.11 -4.71
C GLY A 35 17.58 14.59 -4.84
N GLU A 36 18.42 14.12 -5.76
CA GLU A 36 18.65 12.68 -5.94
C GLU A 36 19.53 12.12 -4.82
N HIS A 37 18.88 11.47 -3.85
CA HIS A 37 19.55 10.69 -2.81
C HIS A 37 19.38 9.20 -3.12
N PRO A 38 20.47 8.44 -3.32
CA PRO A 38 20.40 7.01 -3.60
C PRO A 38 19.71 6.25 -2.46
N GLU A 39 19.89 6.68 -1.21
CA GLU A 39 19.25 6.10 -0.02
C GLU A 39 17.72 6.25 -0.06
N LEU A 40 17.21 7.36 -0.59
CA LEU A 40 15.78 7.60 -0.72
C LEU A 40 15.18 6.76 -1.85
N ALA A 41 15.91 6.60 -2.95
CA ALA A 41 15.51 5.69 -4.03
C ALA A 41 15.47 4.23 -3.54
N GLU A 42 16.44 3.83 -2.73
CA GLU A 42 16.49 2.49 -2.13
C GLU A 42 15.34 2.27 -1.13
N ALA A 43 14.97 3.29 -0.34
CA ALA A 43 13.84 3.24 0.57
C ALA A 43 12.50 3.11 -0.17
N ILE A 44 12.31 3.86 -1.25
CA ILE A 44 11.12 3.74 -2.12
C ILE A 44 11.04 2.33 -2.71
N LEU A 45 12.14 1.83 -3.28
CA LEU A 45 12.17 0.52 -3.91
C LEU A 45 11.91 -0.62 -2.92
N LYS A 46 12.43 -0.52 -1.69
CA LYS A 46 12.12 -1.47 -0.61
C LYS A 46 10.65 -1.44 -0.22
N LEU A 47 10.04 -0.26 -0.18
CA LEU A 47 8.61 -0.10 0.11
C LEU A 47 7.75 -0.74 -1.00
N GLU A 48 8.05 -0.44 -2.26
CA GLU A 48 7.36 -1.03 -3.43
C GLU A 48 7.51 -2.56 -3.45
N THR A 49 8.71 -3.07 -3.14
CA THR A 49 8.97 -4.51 -3.10
C THR A 49 8.18 -5.19 -1.97
N ALA A 50 8.19 -4.61 -0.76
CA ALA A 50 7.42 -5.12 0.35
C ALA A 50 5.92 -5.12 0.05
N LEU A 51 5.43 -4.08 -0.66
CA LEU A 51 4.05 -4.01 -1.08
C LEU A 51 3.71 -5.10 -2.08
N ASN A 52 4.52 -5.27 -3.13
CA ASN A 52 4.30 -6.30 -4.13
C ASN A 52 4.28 -7.71 -3.50
N ILE A 53 5.17 -7.96 -2.54
CA ILE A 53 5.18 -9.22 -1.76
C ILE A 53 3.87 -9.38 -0.97
N LEU A 54 3.40 -8.33 -0.32
CA LEU A 54 2.12 -8.35 0.41
C LEU A 54 0.94 -8.56 -0.56
N THR A 55 0.90 -7.88 -1.71
CA THR A 55 -0.13 -8.07 -2.74
C THR A 55 -0.16 -9.51 -3.26
N VAL A 56 1.02 -10.06 -3.58
CA VAL A 56 1.15 -11.44 -4.06
C VAL A 56 0.74 -12.45 -2.98
N ASN A 57 1.17 -12.24 -1.73
CA ASN A 57 0.80 -13.10 -0.61
C ASN A 57 -0.69 -13.00 -0.26
N THR A 58 -1.33 -11.86 -0.53
CA THR A 58 -2.77 -11.64 -0.29
C THR A 58 -3.61 -11.97 -1.54
N GLY A 59 -3.02 -12.57 -2.58
CA GLY A 59 -3.76 -13.01 -3.77
C GLY A 59 -4.37 -11.87 -4.60
N GLY A 60 -3.74 -10.69 -4.61
CA GLY A 60 -4.24 -9.53 -5.36
C GLY A 60 -5.29 -8.70 -4.63
N MET A 61 -5.58 -9.01 -3.36
CA MET A 61 -6.53 -8.27 -2.53
C MET A 61 -5.80 -7.23 -1.67
N LEU A 62 -5.14 -6.28 -2.34
CA LEU A 62 -4.82 -4.97 -1.76
C LEU A 62 -5.69 -3.95 -2.47
#